data_AF-A0A953Q2Y8-F1
#
_entry.id   AF-A0A953Q2Y8-F1
#
_cell.length_a   1.000
_cell.length_b   1.000
_cell.length_c   1.000
_cell.angle_alpha   90.00
_cell.angle_beta   90.00
_cell.angle_gamma   90.00
#
_symmetry.space_group_name_H-M   'P 1'
#
loop_
_entity.id
_entity.type
_entity.pdbx_description
1 polymer ?
#
loop_
_entity_poly.entity_id
_entity_poly.type
_entity_poly.pdbx_seq_one_letter_code
_entity_poly.pdbx_strand_id
1 'polypeptide(L)'
;MKQEGSDKIGTEWLSIWQVTQYADVSERTVRAWVHASVDALPAIRVGGKLLVRRSELDSWLGRHRVRLLETIDLDGIVRHALQAVGHGR
;
A
#
# COMPACT_ATOMS: atom_id res chain seq x y z
N MET A 1 21.32 10.90 -17.62
CA MET A 1 22.33 9.82 -17.53
C MET A 1 21.64 8.50 -17.17
N LYS A 2 21.53 7.67 -18.20
CA LYS A 2 21.29 6.22 -18.30
C LYS A 2 21.02 5.41 -17.02
N GLN A 3 19.85 4.79 -17.00
CA GLN A 3 19.68 3.36 -16.65
C GLN A 3 18.59 2.78 -17.58
N GLU A 4 18.82 2.81 -18.90
CA GLU A 4 18.20 1.82 -19.80
C GLU A 4 19.05 0.56 -19.66
N GLY A 5 18.52 -0.45 -18.97
CA GLY A 5 19.23 -1.68 -18.72
C GLY A 5 18.57 -2.51 -17.63
N SER A 6 17.48 -3.20 -17.97
CA SER A 6 17.27 -4.56 -17.49
C SER A 6 16.17 -5.20 -18.33
N ASP A 7 16.61 -5.82 -19.42
CA ASP A 7 15.84 -6.88 -20.04
C ASP A 7 15.67 -8.00 -19.00
N LYS A 8 14.45 -8.10 -18.48
CA LYS A 8 13.75 -9.35 -18.14
C LYS A 8 14.54 -10.44 -17.42
N ILE A 9 14.89 -10.18 -16.16
CA ILE A 9 14.78 -11.23 -15.13
C ILE A 9 13.56 -10.84 -14.34
N GLY A 10 12.57 -11.71 -14.14
CA GLY A 10 11.35 -11.39 -13.37
C GLY A 10 11.72 -10.77 -12.03
N THR A 11 11.79 -9.43 -11.98
CA THR A 11 12.59 -8.77 -10.96
C THR A 11 11.72 -8.68 -9.74
N GLU A 12 11.94 -9.62 -8.83
CA GLU A 12 11.25 -9.67 -7.56
C GLU A 12 11.41 -8.36 -6.78
N TRP A 13 12.49 -7.62 -6.99
CA TRP A 13 12.78 -6.33 -6.37
C TRP A 13 12.65 -5.18 -7.34
N LEU A 14 11.78 -4.22 -7.01
CA LEU A 14 11.48 -3.03 -7.79
C LEU A 14 12.11 -1.80 -7.13
N SER A 15 12.86 -1.02 -7.89
CA SER A 15 13.25 0.34 -7.49
C SER A 15 12.04 1.27 -7.41
N ILE A 16 12.17 2.40 -6.71
CA ILE A 16 11.11 3.43 -6.65
C ILE A 16 10.59 3.81 -8.05
N TRP A 17 11.50 3.98 -9.03
CA TRP A 17 11.11 4.27 -10.40
C TRP A 17 10.34 3.10 -11.05
N GLN A 18 10.71 1.85 -10.79
CA GLN A 18 9.92 0.72 -11.30
C GLN A 18 8.53 0.65 -10.62
N VAL A 19 8.43 1.01 -9.34
CA VAL A 19 7.14 1.11 -8.64
C VAL A 19 6.27 2.21 -9.24
N THR A 20 6.83 3.37 -9.61
CA THR A 20 6.05 4.42 -10.28
C THR A 20 5.48 3.96 -11.61
N GLN A 21 6.29 3.26 -12.42
CA GLN A 21 5.82 2.70 -13.68
C GLN A 21 4.81 1.57 -13.48
N TYR A 22 4.98 0.75 -12.44
CA TYR A 22 4.09 -0.38 -12.15
C TYR A 22 2.70 0.07 -11.69
N ALA A 23 2.64 1.07 -10.81
CA ALA A 23 1.40 1.56 -10.21
C ALA A 23 0.83 2.82 -10.89
N ASP A 24 1.50 3.33 -11.92
CA ASP A 24 1.15 4.57 -12.65
C ASP A 24 0.96 5.79 -11.72
N VAL A 25 1.94 6.03 -10.85
CA VAL A 25 1.91 7.13 -9.86
C VAL A 25 3.24 7.89 -9.83
N SER A 26 3.24 9.11 -9.30
CA SER A 26 4.46 9.90 -9.14
C SER A 26 5.42 9.31 -8.09
N GLU A 27 6.73 9.56 -8.24
CA GLU A 27 7.73 9.16 -7.23
C GLU A 27 7.43 9.75 -5.85
N ARG A 28 6.90 10.98 -5.82
CA ARG A 28 6.50 11.65 -4.58
C ARG A 28 5.44 10.83 -3.84
N THR A 29 4.45 10.30 -4.57
CA THR A 29 3.40 9.43 -4.02
C THR A 29 3.98 8.14 -3.47
N VAL A 30 4.86 7.47 -4.21
CA VAL A 30 5.52 6.25 -3.75
C VAL A 30 6.34 6.50 -2.48
N ARG A 31 7.08 7.63 -2.41
CA ARG A 31 7.82 8.01 -1.20
C ARG A 31 6.89 8.29 -0.02
N ALA A 32 5.73 8.89 -0.26
CA ALA A 32 4.73 9.10 0.78
C ALA A 32 4.21 7.77 1.35
N TRP A 33 4.00 6.76 0.50
CA TRP A 33 3.61 5.41 0.95
C TRP A 33 4.69 4.73 1.80
N VAL A 34 5.96 4.86 1.40
CA VAL A 34 7.10 4.30 2.16
C VAL A 34 7.26 4.97 3.52
N HIS A 35 6.95 6.26 3.63
CA HIS A 35 7.08 7.04 4.85
C HIS A 35 5.77 7.19 5.64
N ALA A 36 4.71 6.49 5.26
CA ALA A 36 3.43 6.55 5.96
C ALA A 36 3.56 5.99 7.38
N SER A 37 2.84 6.57 8.35
CA SER A 37 2.86 6.10 9.74
C SER A 37 2.02 4.84 9.96
N VAL A 38 1.07 4.56 9.08
CA VAL A 38 0.10 3.45 9.17
C VAL A 38 0.10 2.71 7.83
N ASP A 39 0.22 1.37 7.89
CA ASP A 39 0.30 0.46 6.74
C ASP A 39 1.24 0.98 5.64
N ALA A 40 2.48 1.33 6.02
CA ALA A 40 3.51 1.81 5.10
C ALA A 40 3.87 0.76 4.05
N LEU A 41 4.26 1.20 2.85
CA LEU A 41 4.76 0.31 1.81
C LEU A 41 6.08 -0.33 2.27
N PRO A 42 6.18 -1.67 2.38
CA PRO A 42 7.41 -2.33 2.77
C PRO A 42 8.52 -2.06 1.76
N ALA A 43 9.57 -1.39 2.21
CA ALA A 43 10.70 -1.05 1.37
C ALA A 43 12.02 -1.27 2.11
N ILE A 44 13.00 -1.84 1.42
CA ILE A 44 14.33 -2.14 1.93
C ILE A 44 15.32 -1.15 1.35
N ARG A 45 16.18 -0.60 2.21
CA ARG A 45 17.27 0.28 1.79
C ARG A 45 18.57 -0.51 1.67
N VAL A 46 19.09 -0.62 0.45
CA VAL A 46 20.38 -1.29 0.15
C VAL A 46 21.29 -0.32 -0.59
N GLY A 47 22.46 -0.02 -0.02
CA GLY A 47 23.45 0.85 -0.66
C GLY A 47 22.92 2.24 -1.05
N GLY A 48 21.97 2.79 -0.27
CA GLY A 48 21.34 4.07 -0.55
C GLY A 48 20.13 4.04 -1.48
N LYS A 49 19.83 2.90 -2.13
CA LYS A 49 18.64 2.71 -2.96
C LYS A 49 17.50 2.07 -2.16
N LEU A 50 16.28 2.53 -2.41
CA LEU A 50 15.05 1.92 -1.90
C LEU A 50 14.52 0.90 -2.91
N LEU A 51 14.27 -0.32 -2.43
CA LEU A 51 13.74 -1.43 -3.20
C LEU A 51 12.48 -1.97 -2.52
N VAL A 52 11.51 -2.37 -3.32
CA VAL A 52 10.21 -2.91 -2.88
C VAL A 52 10.04 -4.28 -3.53
N ARG A 53 9.67 -5.30 -2.76
CA ARG A 53 9.38 -6.61 -3.33
C ARG A 53 8.05 -6.57 -4.08
N ARG A 54 7.99 -7.06 -5.32
CA ARG A 54 6.78 -7.01 -6.16
C ARG A 54 5.58 -7.66 -5.48
N SER A 55 5.76 -8.85 -4.89
CA SER A 55 4.68 -9.57 -4.19
C SER A 55 4.12 -8.79 -2.99
N GLU A 56 4.99 -8.05 -2.29
CA GLU A 56 4.59 -7.19 -1.17
C GLU A 56 3.87 -5.94 -1.65
N LEU A 57 4.33 -5.33 -2.74
CA LEU A 57 3.63 -4.23 -3.40
C LEU A 57 2.22 -4.64 -3.83
N ASP A 58 2.07 -5.78 -4.51
CA ASP A 58 0.77 -6.29 -4.95
C ASP A 58 -0.16 -6.56 -3.75
N SER A 59 0.37 -7.15 -2.68
CA SER A 59 -0.38 -7.39 -1.45
C SER A 59 -0.79 -6.09 -0.77
N TRP A 60 0.11 -5.10 -0.73
CA TRP A 60 -0.13 -3.79 -0.15
C TRP A 60 -1.19 -3.00 -0.92
N LEU A 61 -1.13 -2.99 -2.26
CA LEU A 61 -2.16 -2.42 -3.14
C LEU A 61 -3.51 -3.12 -2.93
N GLY A 62 -3.50 -4.43 -2.75
CA GLY A 62 -4.70 -5.22 -2.44
C GLY A 62 -5.37 -4.82 -1.12
N ARG A 63 -4.61 -4.37 -0.12
CA ARG A 63 -5.15 -3.84 1.14
C ARG A 63 -5.67 -2.41 1.00
N HIS A 64 -5.05 -1.61 0.13
CA HIS A 64 -5.44 -0.23 -0.18
C HIS A 64 -6.58 -0.12 -1.21
N ARG A 65 -7.34 -1.21 -1.42
CA ARG A 65 -8.55 -1.16 -2.23
C ARG A 65 -9.51 -0.12 -1.65
N VAL A 66 -10.02 0.74 -2.52
CA VAL A 66 -11.17 1.59 -2.21
C VAL A 66 -12.33 0.64 -1.93
N ARG A 67 -12.61 0.39 -0.65
CA ARG A 67 -13.89 -0.19 -0.25
C ARG A 67 -14.89 0.94 -0.41
N LEU A 68 -15.83 0.79 -1.34
CA LEU A 68 -16.98 1.67 -1.39
C LEU A 68 -17.61 1.65 0.01
N LEU A 69 -17.69 2.81 0.65
CA LEU A 69 -18.34 2.98 1.95
C LEU A 69 -19.78 2.46 1.93
N GLU A 70 -20.40 2.38 0.75
CA GLU A 70 -21.73 1.79 0.54
C GLU A 70 -21.86 0.32 0.96
N THR A 71 -20.76 -0.44 1.07
CA THR A 71 -20.80 -1.85 1.50
C THR A 71 -20.55 -2.04 3.00
N ILE A 72 -20.11 -1.00 3.70
CA ILE A 72 -19.94 -1.06 5.16
C ILE A 72 -21.24 -0.50 5.76
N ASP A 73 -22.08 -1.39 6.30
CA ASP A 73 -23.28 -1.01 7.07
C ASP A 73 -22.86 -0.34 8.38
N LEU A 74 -22.45 0.92 8.28
CA LEU A 74 -22.05 1.77 9.41
C LEU A 74 -23.21 1.89 10.41
N ASP A 75 -24.44 1.97 9.91
CA ASP A 75 -25.64 2.03 10.75
C ASP A 75 -25.84 0.74 11.56
N GLY A 76 -25.53 -0.42 10.98
CA GLY A 76 -25.50 -1.70 11.67
C GLY A 76 -24.43 -1.76 12.75
N ILE A 77 -23.21 -1.28 12.45
CA ILE A 77 -22.10 -1.22 13.41
C ILE A 77 -22.44 -0.31 14.60
N VAL A 78 -22.99 0.88 14.34
CA VAL A 78 -23.39 1.84 15.38
C VAL A 78 -24.53 1.28 16.23
N ARG A 79 -25.55 0.66 15.60
CA ARG A 79 -26.64 0.02 16.33
C ARG A 79 -26.15 -1.07 17.28
N HIS A 80 -25.25 -1.93 16.82
CA HIS A 80 -24.66 -2.97 17.66
C HIS A 80 -23.87 -2.40 18.84
N ALA A 81 -23.07 -1.35 18.60
CA ALA A 81 -22.30 -0.68 19.66
C ALA A 81 -23.21 -0.04 20.72
N LEU A 82 -24.31 0.62 20.31
CA LEU A 82 -25.27 1.22 21.23
C LEU A 82 -26.03 0.17 22.06
N GLN A 83 -26.38 -0.98 21.46
CA GLN A 83 -27.02 -2.08 22.18
C GLN A 83 -26.11 -2.73 23.23
N ALA A 84 -24.82 -2.87 22.93
CA ALA A 84 -23.84 -3.40 23.87
C ALA A 84 -23.66 -2.50 25.11
N VAL A 85 -23.80 -1.17 24.96
CA VAL A 85 -23.75 -0.21 26.08
C VAL A 85 -25.06 -0.22 26.89
N GLY A 86 -26.20 -0.48 26.24
CA GLY A 86 -27.52 -0.54 26.89
C GLY A 86 -27.74 -1.76 27.78
N HIS A 87 -27.05 -2.88 27.54
CA HIS A 87 -27.16 -4.11 28.35
C HIS A 87 -26.15 -4.21 29.50
N GLY A 88 -25.31 -3.19 29.71
CA GLY A 88 -24.27 -3.16 30.73
C GLY A 88 -24.61 -2.38 32.00
N ARG A 89 -25.88 -2.29 32.41
CA ARG A 89 -26.29 -1.57 33.62
C ARG A 89 -27.37 -2.28 34.42
#